data_AF-A0A961Y395-F1
#
_entry.id   AF-A0A961Y395-F1
#
_cell.length_a   1.000
_cell.length_b   1.000
_cell.length_c   1.000
_cell.angle_alpha   90.00
_cell.angle_beta   90.00
_cell.angle_gamma   90.00
#
_symmetry.space_group_name_H-M   'P 1'
#
loop_
_entity.id
_entity.type
_entity.pdbx_description
1 polymer ?
#
loop_
_entity_poly.entity_id
_entity_poly.type
_entity_poly.pdbx_seq_one_letter_code
_entity_poly.pdbx_strand_id
1 'polypeptide(L)'
;GDMNGGFNPIKDLYKTEVFRLAAWRNEHRPAGCLGPDGVVIPPNIITKPPTAELRENQKDQDSLPEYEVLDAILTRLVEDESAVHDIVAEGFDEATVKKVERLLYIAEYKRRQAAPGVKISRRNFGRDRRYPIVNAFRDPGTPVPDFPVETERLYRYEGE
;
A
#
# COMPACT_ATOMS: atom_id res chain seq x y z
N GLY A 1 -8.87 -18.30 -4.04
CA GLY A 1 -9.16 -16.92 -3.59
C GLY A 1 -8.66 -15.95 -4.63
N ASP A 2 -8.81 -14.65 -4.36
CA ASP A 2 -8.32 -13.51 -5.16
C ASP A 2 -6.83 -13.57 -5.52
N MET A 3 -5.99 -14.08 -4.60
CA MET A 3 -4.56 -14.21 -4.82
C MET A 3 -4.14 -15.41 -5.68
N ASN A 4 -5.05 -16.37 -5.94
CA ASN A 4 -4.75 -17.55 -6.73
C ASN A 4 -4.93 -17.23 -8.21
N GLY A 5 -3.86 -17.38 -9.00
CA GLY A 5 -3.91 -17.20 -10.44
C GLY A 5 -2.52 -17.28 -11.08
N GLY A 6 -2.46 -17.31 -12.40
CA GLY A 6 -1.19 -17.28 -13.15
C GLY A 6 -0.59 -15.88 -13.28
N PHE A 7 -1.42 -14.84 -13.20
CA PHE A 7 -1.02 -13.46 -13.36
C PHE A 7 -2.03 -12.49 -12.74
N ASN A 8 -1.57 -11.40 -12.12
CA ASN A 8 -2.41 -10.33 -11.58
C ASN A 8 -2.11 -8.99 -12.29
N PRO A 9 -3.00 -8.52 -13.20
CA PRO A 9 -2.75 -7.34 -14.03
C PRO A 9 -2.78 -6.01 -13.27
N ILE A 10 -3.48 -5.95 -12.14
CA ILE A 10 -3.69 -4.71 -11.36
C ILE A 10 -3.04 -4.79 -9.98
N LYS A 11 -2.07 -5.69 -9.78
CA LYS A 11 -1.48 -5.94 -8.45
C LYS A 11 -0.80 -4.74 -7.83
N ASP A 12 -0.36 -3.79 -8.65
CA ASP A 12 0.50 -2.65 -8.30
C ASP A 12 -0.23 -1.33 -8.54
N LEU A 13 -1.56 -1.36 -8.44
CA LEU A 13 -2.43 -0.19 -8.47
C LEU A 13 -3.14 -0.06 -7.14
N TYR A 14 -3.19 1.16 -6.62
CA TYR A 14 -4.05 1.50 -5.51
C TYR A 14 -5.51 1.55 -5.93
N LYS A 15 -6.42 1.50 -4.95
CA LYS A 15 -7.85 1.34 -5.26
C LYS A 15 -8.42 2.58 -5.94
N THR A 16 -8.02 3.75 -5.50
CA THR A 16 -8.33 5.04 -6.15
C THR A 16 -7.82 5.09 -7.59
N GLU A 17 -6.64 4.53 -7.86
CA GLU A 17 -6.11 4.44 -9.22
C GLU A 17 -6.90 3.49 -10.12
N VAL A 18 -7.38 2.37 -9.58
CA VAL A 18 -8.27 1.46 -10.31
C VAL A 18 -9.56 2.16 -10.73
N PHE A 19 -10.18 2.93 -9.83
CA PHE A 19 -11.38 3.71 -10.16
C PHE A 19 -11.09 4.76 -11.23
N ARG A 20 -9.99 5.51 -11.09
CA ARG A 20 -9.55 6.50 -12.09
C ARG A 20 -9.31 5.87 -13.45
N LEU A 21 -8.62 4.72 -13.50
CA LEU A 21 -8.31 4.01 -14.73
C LEU A 21 -9.58 3.44 -15.39
N ALA A 22 -10.54 2.96 -14.58
CA ALA A 22 -11.82 2.48 -15.08
C ALA A 22 -12.62 3.60 -15.75
N ALA A 23 -12.72 4.76 -15.10
CA ALA A 23 -13.35 5.94 -15.68
C ALA A 23 -12.64 6.38 -16.97
N TRP A 24 -11.30 6.47 -16.93
CA TRP A 24 -10.50 6.82 -18.10
C TRP A 24 -10.72 5.86 -19.27
N ARG A 25 -10.78 4.54 -19.03
CA ARG A 25 -11.01 3.54 -20.08
C ARG A 25 -12.40 3.66 -20.72
N ASN A 26 -13.41 4.15 -20.02
CA ASN A 26 -14.73 4.38 -20.62
C ASN A 26 -14.74 5.58 -21.58
N GLU A 27 -13.83 6.53 -21.38
CA GLU A 27 -13.67 7.72 -22.22
C GLU A 27 -12.64 7.52 -23.35
N HIS A 28 -11.74 6.55 -23.19
CA HIS A 28 -10.60 6.35 -24.10
C HIS A 28 -10.50 4.90 -24.55
N ARG A 29 -10.19 4.69 -25.83
CA ARG A 29 -9.74 3.39 -26.34
C ARG A 29 -8.30 3.48 -26.82
N PRO A 30 -7.33 2.93 -26.05
CA PRO A 30 -5.94 2.88 -26.47
C PRO A 30 -5.75 2.13 -27.78
N ALA A 31 -4.76 2.54 -28.58
CA ALA A 31 -4.36 1.82 -29.78
C ALA A 31 -3.92 0.39 -29.41
N GLY A 32 -4.41 -0.60 -30.16
CA GLY A 32 -4.14 -2.02 -29.89
C GLY A 32 -5.04 -2.68 -28.84
N CYS A 33 -5.97 -1.95 -28.21
CA CYS A 33 -6.97 -2.58 -27.35
C CYS A 33 -7.95 -3.46 -28.16
N LEU A 34 -8.08 -4.72 -27.74
CA LEU A 34 -9.01 -5.70 -28.31
C LEU A 34 -10.45 -5.57 -27.79
N GLY A 35 -10.67 -4.78 -26.74
CA GLY A 35 -12.00 -4.51 -26.19
C GLY A 35 -12.82 -3.55 -27.04
N PRO A 36 -14.15 -3.49 -26.80
CA PRO A 36 -15.07 -2.66 -27.59
C PRO A 36 -14.80 -1.16 -27.41
N ASP A 37 -15.33 -0.38 -28.37
CA ASP A 37 -15.42 1.08 -28.28
C ASP A 37 -16.51 1.50 -27.26
N GLY A 38 -16.42 2.74 -26.77
CA GLY A 38 -17.40 3.32 -25.85
C GLY A 38 -17.28 2.82 -24.40
N VAL A 39 -18.40 2.85 -23.68
CA VAL A 39 -18.49 2.48 -22.27
C VAL A 39 -18.37 0.96 -22.13
N VAL A 40 -17.25 0.49 -21.58
CA VAL A 40 -16.97 -0.94 -21.38
C VAL A 40 -17.23 -1.37 -19.94
N ILE A 41 -16.95 -0.48 -18.99
CA ILE A 41 -17.13 -0.72 -17.56
C ILE A 41 -18.43 -0.03 -17.13
N PRO A 42 -19.43 -0.76 -16.62
CA PRO A 42 -20.68 -0.17 -16.16
C PRO A 42 -20.45 0.97 -15.13
N PRO A 43 -21.01 2.17 -15.35
CA PRO A 43 -20.78 3.32 -14.46
C PRO A 43 -21.17 3.05 -13.01
N ASN A 44 -22.22 2.25 -12.80
CA ASN A 44 -22.67 1.86 -11.46
C ASN A 44 -21.60 1.09 -10.67
N ILE A 45 -20.69 0.35 -11.30
CA ILE A 45 -19.60 -0.35 -10.60
C ILE A 45 -18.51 0.64 -10.14
N ILE A 46 -18.38 1.78 -10.84
CA ILE A 46 -17.39 2.82 -10.54
C ILE A 46 -17.93 3.76 -9.45
N THR A 47 -19.21 4.14 -9.54
CA THR A 47 -19.83 5.09 -8.61
C THR A 47 -20.40 4.44 -7.36
N LYS A 48 -20.52 3.11 -7.32
CA LYS A 48 -20.97 2.42 -6.12
C LYS A 48 -19.93 2.67 -5.02
N PRO A 49 -20.38 3.13 -3.83
CA PRO A 49 -19.50 3.24 -2.68
C PRO A 49 -18.79 1.91 -2.48
N PRO A 50 -17.50 1.91 -2.11
CA PRO A 50 -16.75 0.69 -1.94
C PRO A 50 -17.37 -0.18 -0.85
N THR A 51 -18.18 -1.15 -1.26
CA THR A 51 -18.69 -2.17 -0.37
C THR A 51 -17.76 -3.35 -0.45
N ALA A 52 -17.19 -3.76 0.70
CA ALA A 52 -16.49 -5.02 0.87
C ALA A 52 -17.43 -6.20 0.54
N GLU A 53 -17.65 -6.45 -0.76
CA GLU A 53 -18.49 -7.55 -1.23
C GLU A 53 -17.67 -8.83 -1.13
N LEU A 54 -17.82 -9.54 -0.01
CA LEU A 54 -17.75 -11.00 0.07
C LEU A 54 -18.30 -11.51 1.43
N ARG A 55 -19.62 -11.79 1.45
CA ARG A 55 -20.46 -12.56 2.41
C ARG A 55 -21.38 -11.79 3.39
N GLU A 56 -22.60 -12.31 3.52
CA GLU A 56 -23.76 -11.84 4.30
C GLU A 56 -23.54 -11.61 5.81
N ASN A 57 -22.35 -11.84 6.38
CA ASN A 57 -22.06 -11.63 7.81
C ASN A 57 -20.60 -11.22 8.10
N GLN A 58 -19.88 -10.67 7.12
CA GLN A 58 -18.52 -10.16 7.32
C GLN A 58 -18.53 -8.63 7.35
N LYS A 59 -18.25 -8.03 8.52
CA LYS A 59 -18.04 -6.59 8.69
C LYS A 59 -16.56 -6.24 8.59
N ASP A 60 -16.00 -6.27 7.38
CA ASP A 60 -14.69 -5.65 7.14
C ASP A 60 -14.78 -4.10 7.08
N GLN A 61 -16.00 -3.54 6.98
CA GLN A 61 -16.28 -2.10 6.95
C GLN A 61 -16.06 -1.37 8.29
N ASP A 62 -15.88 -2.09 9.41
CA ASP A 62 -15.60 -1.44 10.71
C ASP A 62 -14.09 -1.19 10.93
N SER A 63 -13.22 -1.53 9.97
CA SER A 63 -11.77 -1.70 10.25
C SER A 63 -10.78 -0.89 9.41
N LEU A 64 -11.15 -0.31 8.27
CA LEU A 64 -10.23 0.44 7.42
C LEU A 64 -10.72 1.88 7.19
N PRO A 65 -9.81 2.86 7.02
CA PRO A 65 -10.20 4.20 6.60
C PRO A 65 -10.68 4.19 5.15
N GLU A 66 -11.32 5.29 4.72
CA GLU A 66 -11.69 5.52 3.32
C GLU A 66 -10.50 5.33 2.38
N TYR A 67 -10.76 4.89 1.14
CA TYR A 67 -9.68 4.51 0.22
C TYR A 67 -8.74 5.66 -0.12
N GLU A 68 -9.24 6.89 -0.19
CA GLU A 68 -8.41 8.08 -0.40
C GLU A 68 -7.39 8.26 0.74
N VAL A 69 -7.80 7.99 1.97
CA VAL A 69 -6.92 8.08 3.15
C VAL A 69 -6.02 6.86 3.22
N LEU A 70 -6.55 5.66 2.97
CA LEU A 70 -5.79 4.40 2.99
C LEU A 70 -4.66 4.41 1.97
N ASP A 71 -4.98 4.73 0.71
CA ASP A 71 -4.03 4.74 -0.39
C ASP A 71 -2.94 5.79 -0.12
N ALA A 72 -3.31 6.98 0.38
CA ALA A 72 -2.35 8.02 0.74
C ALA A 72 -1.38 7.58 1.85
N ILE A 73 -1.85 6.87 2.88
CA ILE A 73 -0.99 6.31 3.93
C ILE A 73 -0.09 5.21 3.35
N LEU A 74 -0.63 4.32 2.51
CA LEU A 74 0.14 3.23 1.90
C LEU A 74 1.24 3.76 0.97
N THR A 75 0.97 4.78 0.16
CA THR A 75 2.00 5.42 -0.68
C THR A 75 3.19 5.86 0.16
N ARG A 76 2.95 6.53 1.28
CA ARG A 76 4.03 7.00 2.18
C ARG A 76 4.78 5.85 2.84
N LEU A 77 4.06 4.86 3.36
CA LEU A 77 4.67 3.70 4.04
C LEU A 77 5.45 2.77 3.08
N VAL A 78 5.06 2.70 1.81
CA VAL A 78 5.58 1.69 0.87
C VAL A 78 6.52 2.29 -0.16
N GLU A 79 6.13 3.41 -0.77
CA GLU A 79 6.91 4.06 -1.82
C GLU A 79 7.93 5.03 -1.24
N ASP A 80 7.49 5.89 -0.31
CA ASP A 80 8.35 6.92 0.27
C ASP A 80 9.16 6.42 1.48
N GLU A 81 8.83 5.23 2.02
CA GLU A 81 9.43 4.65 3.23
C GLU A 81 9.42 5.63 4.43
N SER A 82 8.38 6.46 4.52
CA SER A 82 8.22 7.43 5.60
C SER A 82 7.99 6.73 6.94
N ALA A 83 8.56 7.30 8.01
CA ALA A 83 8.27 6.83 9.36
C ALA A 83 6.86 7.24 9.79
N VAL A 84 6.29 6.55 10.78
CA VAL A 84 4.91 6.82 11.25
C VAL A 84 4.77 8.28 11.71
N HIS A 85 5.78 8.82 12.38
CA HIS A 85 5.73 10.19 12.89
C HIS A 85 5.71 11.25 11.78
N ASP A 86 6.37 11.02 10.64
CA ASP A 86 6.35 11.92 9.48
C ASP A 86 4.95 11.97 8.87
N ILE A 87 4.32 10.81 8.70
CA ILE A 87 2.96 10.70 8.16
C ILE A 87 1.96 11.40 9.09
N VAL A 88 2.13 11.27 10.40
CA VAL A 88 1.27 11.97 11.39
C VAL A 88 1.49 13.49 11.33
N ALA A 89 2.73 13.95 11.14
CA ALA A 89 3.04 15.38 11.01
C ALA A 89 2.39 16.01 9.76
N GLU A 90 2.09 15.22 8.73
CA GLU A 90 1.32 15.65 7.55
C GLU A 90 -0.20 15.77 7.80
N GLY A 91 -0.68 15.42 9.00
CA GLY A 91 -2.07 15.60 9.41
C GLY A 91 -2.93 14.34 9.38
N PHE A 92 -2.32 13.16 9.19
CA PHE A 92 -3.04 11.88 9.30
C PHE A 92 -3.21 11.48 10.78
N ASP A 93 -4.36 10.88 11.10
CA ASP A 93 -4.63 10.35 12.44
C ASP A 93 -3.66 9.21 12.81
N GLU A 94 -2.95 9.35 13.92
CA GLU A 94 -1.92 8.41 14.37
C GLU A 94 -2.46 6.99 14.57
N ALA A 95 -3.65 6.87 15.17
CA ALA A 95 -4.26 5.56 15.40
C ALA A 95 -4.54 4.84 14.08
N THR A 96 -5.00 5.59 13.08
CA THR A 96 -5.24 5.11 11.72
C THR A 96 -3.93 4.69 11.03
N VAL A 97 -2.89 5.53 11.06
CA VAL A 97 -1.59 5.21 10.45
C VAL A 97 -0.99 3.95 11.06
N LYS A 98 -0.94 3.84 12.38
CA LYS A 98 -0.44 2.65 13.10
C LYS A 98 -1.25 1.39 12.79
N LYS A 99 -2.57 1.53 12.64
CA LYS A 99 -3.44 0.42 12.26
C LYS A 99 -3.13 -0.08 10.84
N VAL A 100 -3.00 0.84 9.88
CA VAL A 100 -2.65 0.51 8.49
C VAL A 100 -1.27 -0.14 8.41
N GLU A 101 -0.27 0.42 9.10
CA GLU A 101 1.09 -0.14 9.15
C GLU A 101 1.09 -1.58 9.71
N ARG A 102 0.36 -1.81 10.80
CA ARG A 102 0.22 -3.15 11.37
C ARG A 102 -0.42 -4.13 10.39
N LEU A 103 -1.51 -3.74 9.72
CA LEU A 103 -2.19 -4.58 8.73
C LEU A 103 -1.29 -4.84 7.52
N LEU A 104 -0.51 -3.85 7.10
CA LEU A 104 0.50 -3.96 6.06
C LEU A 104 1.49 -5.08 6.42
N TYR A 105 2.09 -5.08 7.61
CA TYR A 105 3.03 -6.14 8.01
C TYR A 105 2.39 -7.52 8.13
N ILE A 106 1.18 -7.62 8.71
CA ILE A 106 0.49 -8.91 8.86
C ILE A 106 0.17 -9.54 7.51
N ALA A 107 -0.10 -8.74 6.48
CA ALA A 107 -0.40 -9.23 5.13
C ALA A 107 0.85 -9.69 4.33
N GLU A 108 2.07 -9.62 4.89
CA GLU A 108 3.31 -10.01 4.20
C GLU A 108 3.30 -11.48 3.74
N TYR A 109 2.80 -12.39 4.57
CA TYR A 109 2.73 -13.82 4.22
C TYR A 109 1.79 -14.09 3.03
N LYS A 110 0.72 -13.30 2.90
CA LYS A 110 -0.25 -13.38 1.80
C LYS A 110 0.39 -12.89 0.50
N ARG A 111 1.04 -11.72 0.55
CA ARG A 111 1.70 -11.11 -0.62
C ARG A 111 2.80 -11.98 -1.22
N ARG A 112 3.56 -12.70 -0.39
CA ARG A 112 4.59 -13.65 -0.87
C ARG A 112 4.03 -14.83 -1.67
N GLN A 113 2.76 -15.14 -1.51
CA GLN A 113 2.06 -16.21 -2.25
C GLN A 113 1.30 -15.69 -3.47
N ALA A 114 1.26 -14.36 -3.67
CA ALA A 114 0.49 -13.77 -4.75
C ALA A 114 1.13 -14.04 -6.12
N ALA A 115 0.26 -14.18 -7.13
CA ALA A 115 0.68 -14.33 -8.52
C ALA A 115 1.62 -13.18 -8.99
N PRO A 116 2.52 -13.43 -9.95
CA PRO A 116 3.28 -12.36 -10.59
C PRO A 116 2.33 -11.36 -11.27
N GLY A 117 2.81 -10.14 -11.48
CA GLY A 117 2.00 -9.07 -12.06
C GLY A 117 2.87 -7.89 -12.47
N VAL A 118 2.25 -6.93 -13.16
CA VAL A 118 2.92 -5.73 -13.68
C VAL A 118 3.46 -4.88 -12.52
N LYS A 119 4.63 -4.26 -12.71
CA LYS A 119 5.15 -3.19 -11.85
C LYS A 119 4.95 -1.86 -12.57
N ILE A 120 4.36 -0.89 -11.86
CA ILE A 120 4.10 0.48 -12.30
C ILE A 120 4.67 1.48 -11.29
N SER A 121 4.53 1.19 -9.99
CA SER A 121 4.99 2.06 -8.90
C SER A 121 6.52 2.13 -8.81
N ARG A 122 7.04 3.13 -8.09
CA ARG A 122 8.50 3.27 -7.89
C ARG A 122 9.05 2.11 -7.06
N ARG A 123 8.33 1.75 -6.00
CA ARG A 123 8.61 0.59 -5.14
C ARG A 123 7.35 -0.25 -4.99
N ASN A 124 7.45 -1.53 -5.34
CA ASN A 124 6.34 -2.47 -5.19
C ASN A 124 6.60 -3.52 -4.11
N PHE A 125 5.54 -4.24 -3.73
CA PHE A 125 5.57 -5.39 -2.82
C PHE A 125 6.27 -6.65 -3.37
N GLY A 126 7.01 -6.53 -4.47
CA GLY A 126 7.71 -7.62 -5.14
C GLY A 126 9.19 -7.67 -4.76
N ARG A 127 10.06 -7.43 -5.74
CA ARG A 127 11.52 -7.50 -5.51
C ARG A 127 12.04 -6.34 -4.67
N ASP A 128 11.36 -5.19 -4.70
CA ASP A 128 11.87 -3.92 -4.17
C ASP A 128 11.66 -3.80 -2.66
N ARG A 129 10.56 -4.35 -2.13
CA ARG A 129 10.24 -4.34 -0.70
C ARG A 129 10.24 -5.76 -0.12
N ARG A 130 11.33 -6.15 0.56
CA ARG A 130 11.48 -7.48 1.17
C ARG A 130 11.48 -7.40 2.68
N TYR A 131 10.33 -7.65 3.29
CA TYR A 131 10.19 -7.71 4.75
C TYR A 131 10.09 -9.15 5.22
N PRO A 132 10.59 -9.49 6.43
CA PRO A 132 10.42 -10.83 6.99
C PRO A 132 8.94 -11.12 7.26
N ILE A 133 8.50 -12.38 7.07
CA ILE A 133 7.14 -12.81 7.44
C ILE A 133 6.96 -12.73 8.96
N VAL A 134 7.92 -13.27 9.70
CA VAL A 134 7.97 -13.17 11.16
C VAL A 134 8.59 -11.82 11.48
N ASN A 135 7.75 -10.83 11.75
CA ASN A 135 8.16 -9.47 12.04
C ASN A 135 7.45 -8.91 13.29
N ALA A 136 8.22 -8.71 14.36
CA ALA A 136 7.75 -8.08 15.59
C ALA A 136 8.08 -6.58 15.69
N PHE A 137 8.78 -6.01 14.71
CA PHE A 137 9.08 -4.58 14.68
C PHE A 137 7.79 -3.76 14.61
N ARG A 138 7.68 -2.73 15.44
CA ARG A 138 6.60 -1.74 15.44
C ARG A 138 7.24 -0.37 15.58
N ASP A 139 6.94 0.54 14.67
CA ASP A 139 7.38 1.92 14.80
C ASP A 139 6.61 2.57 15.97
N PRO A 140 7.31 3.07 17.01
CA PRO A 140 6.66 3.74 18.13
C PRO A 140 5.94 5.03 17.72
N GLY A 141 6.21 5.59 16.54
CA GLY A 141 5.68 6.88 16.09
C GLY A 141 6.36 8.06 16.77
N THR A 142 7.48 7.84 17.45
CA THR A 142 8.30 8.89 18.05
C THR A 142 9.44 9.25 17.10
N PRO A 143 9.71 10.55 16.87
CA PRO A 143 10.87 10.96 16.10
C PRO A 143 12.15 10.35 16.68
N VAL A 144 13.09 9.98 15.79
CA VAL A 144 14.42 9.58 16.24
C VAL A 144 15.08 10.82 16.86
N PRO A 145 15.62 10.73 18.09
CA PRO A 145 16.33 11.84 18.70
C PRO A 145 17.45 12.32 17.77
N ASP A 146 17.60 13.64 17.65
CA ASP A 146 18.76 14.21 16.98
C ASP A 146 20.00 13.86 17.80
N PHE A 147 20.73 12.83 17.38
CA PHE A 147 21.98 12.47 18.02
C PHE A 147 23.04 13.45 17.52
N PRO A 148 23.64 14.28 18.40
CA PRO A 148 24.78 15.09 17.99
C PRO A 148 25.86 14.14 17.47
N VAL A 149 26.30 14.39 16.24
CA VAL A 149 27.32 13.61 15.55
C VAL A 149 28.67 13.88 16.20
N GLU A 150 28.93 13.33 17.40
CA GLU A 150 30.29 13.28 17.98
C GLU A 150 31.05 12.06 17.41
N THR A 151 31.32 12.06 16.11
CA THR A 151 31.92 10.92 15.38
C THR A 151 33.43 10.73 15.57
N GLU A 152 34.05 11.16 16.67
CA GLU A 152 35.51 11.01 16.82
C GLU A 152 36.03 10.33 18.10
N ARG A 153 35.19 9.91 19.05
CA ARG A 153 35.70 9.37 20.34
C ARG A 153 35.35 7.95 20.72
N LEU A 154 34.45 7.25 20.03
CA LEU A 154 33.94 5.95 20.53
C LEU A 154 34.59 4.68 19.95
N TYR A 155 35.50 4.79 18.97
CA TYR A 155 36.22 3.63 18.39
C TYR A 155 37.75 3.74 18.42
N ARG A 156 38.32 4.55 19.32
CA ARG A 156 39.76 4.47 19.58
C ARG A 156 39.98 3.34 20.57
N TYR A 157 40.34 2.16 20.06
CA TYR A 157 40.96 1.10 20.85
C TYR A 157 42.23 1.69 21.46
N GLU A 158 42.19 2.09 22.74
CA GLU A 158 43.42 2.35 23.50
C GLU A 158 44.01 1.00 23.88
N GLY A 159 44.84 0.48 22.98
CA GLY A 159 45.76 -0.61 23.28
C GLY A 159 47.14 -0.03 23.55
N GLU A 160 47.51 0.07 24.83
CA GLU A 160 48.88 -0.08 25.33
C GLU A 160 48.84 -0.89 26.64
#